data_AF-A0A101HFI5-F1
#
_entry.id   AF-A0A101HFI5-F1
#
_cell.length_a   1.000
_cell.length_b   1.000
_cell.length_c   1.000
_cell.angle_alpha   90.00
_cell.angle_beta   90.00
_cell.angle_gamma   90.00
#
_symmetry.space_group_name_H-M   'P 1'
#
loop_
_entity.id
_entity.type
_entity.pdbx_description
1 polymer ?
#
loop_
_entity_poly.entity_id
_entity_poly.type
_entity_poly.pdbx_seq_one_letter_code
_entity_poly.pdbx_strand_id
1 'polypeptide(L)'
;MGVKVTDYNSPNIPTWCPGCGNFAIHASLKKALSEMDISPSELFMSFDIGCNGNGADMINTYAFKGLHGRSIPLAVGAHLANRRMTTIADIGDGGCFHEGLDHLVHAVRSNYNITIL
;
A
#
# COMPACT_ATOMS: atom_id res chain seq x y z
N MET A 1 8.57 17.73 -15.47
CA MET A 1 7.88 16.71 -16.29
C MET A 1 7.28 15.76 -15.28
N GLY A 2 5.97 15.89 -14.99
CA GLY A 2 5.36 15.28 -13.81
C GLY A 2 5.17 13.77 -13.92
N VAL A 3 5.13 13.10 -12.78
CA VAL A 3 4.87 11.65 -12.67
C VAL A 3 3.51 11.31 -13.28
N LYS A 4 3.45 10.31 -14.17
CA LYS A 4 2.20 9.89 -14.83
C LYS A 4 1.59 8.69 -14.11
N VAL A 5 0.27 8.59 -14.11
CA VAL A 5 -0.47 7.41 -13.60
C VAL A 5 0.01 6.10 -14.21
N THR A 6 0.43 6.11 -15.48
CA THR A 6 0.94 4.92 -16.18
C THR A 6 2.27 4.42 -15.63
N ASP A 7 3.02 5.25 -14.90
CA ASP A 7 4.34 4.88 -14.36
C ASP A 7 4.23 3.84 -13.23
N TYR A 8 3.04 3.72 -12.61
CA TYR A 8 2.73 2.72 -11.59
C TYR A 8 2.14 1.41 -12.15
N ASN A 9 2.05 1.25 -13.47
CA ASN A 9 1.52 0.02 -14.05
C ASN A 9 2.57 -1.10 -14.07
N SER A 10 2.18 -2.26 -13.57
CA SER A 10 2.94 -3.51 -13.67
C SER A 10 2.55 -4.27 -14.95
N PRO A 11 3.44 -5.11 -15.51
CA PRO A 11 3.07 -6.05 -16.58
C PRO A 11 2.13 -7.18 -16.11
N ASN A 12 1.96 -7.37 -14.80
CA ASN A 12 1.11 -8.42 -14.26
C ASN A 12 -0.38 -8.08 -14.42
N ILE A 13 -1.17 -9.08 -14.82
CA ILE A 13 -2.60 -8.94 -15.03
C ILE A 13 -3.34 -9.10 -13.69
N PRO A 14 -4.24 -8.17 -13.33
CA PRO A 14 -5.05 -8.31 -12.13
C PRO A 14 -5.91 -9.57 -12.11
N THR A 15 -5.96 -10.24 -10.96
CA THR A 15 -6.71 -11.48 -10.73
C THR A 15 -8.01 -11.28 -9.95
N TRP A 16 -8.40 -10.03 -9.68
CA TRP A 16 -9.67 -9.73 -9.01
C TRP A 16 -10.87 -10.04 -9.91
N CYS A 17 -11.99 -10.39 -9.29
CA CYS A 17 -13.24 -10.65 -9.99
C CYS A 17 -13.69 -9.41 -10.80
N PRO A 18 -14.33 -9.59 -11.97
CA PRO A 18 -14.94 -8.48 -12.70
C PRO A 18 -15.90 -7.70 -11.79
N GLY A 19 -15.73 -6.37 -11.72
CA GLY A 19 -16.52 -5.50 -10.85
C GLY A 19 -15.99 -5.36 -9.41
N CYS A 20 -14.87 -5.97 -9.06
CA CYS A 20 -14.24 -5.80 -7.74
C CYS A 20 -13.85 -4.33 -7.47
N GLY A 21 -14.10 -3.84 -6.26
CA GLY A 21 -13.76 -2.48 -5.86
C GLY A 21 -12.25 -2.17 -5.83
N ASN A 22 -11.39 -3.18 -5.66
CA ASN A 22 -9.93 -3.00 -5.63
C ASN A 22 -9.39 -2.33 -6.92
N PHE A 23 -10.04 -2.56 -8.07
CA PHE A 23 -9.69 -1.86 -9.30
C PHE A 23 -9.80 -0.34 -9.15
N ALA A 24 -10.91 0.14 -8.59
CA ALA A 24 -11.18 1.56 -8.41
C ALA A 24 -10.28 2.17 -7.32
N ILE A 25 -10.07 1.44 -6.22
CA ILE A 25 -9.19 1.87 -5.12
C ILE A 25 -7.76 2.07 -5.64
N HIS A 26 -7.20 1.08 -6.34
CA HIS A 26 -5.81 1.15 -6.80
C HIS A 26 -5.65 2.12 -7.97
N ALA A 27 -6.66 2.30 -8.83
CA ALA A 27 -6.66 3.36 -9.83
C ALA A 27 -6.66 4.77 -9.19
N SER A 28 -7.44 4.96 -8.13
CA SER A 28 -7.50 6.21 -7.39
C SER A 28 -6.20 6.50 -6.64
N LEU A 29 -5.59 5.47 -6.05
CA LEU A 29 -4.28 5.57 -5.42
C LEU A 29 -3.20 6.04 -6.40
N LYS A 30 -3.11 5.40 -7.58
CA LYS A 30 -2.16 5.80 -8.63
C LYS A 30 -2.38 7.24 -9.09
N LYS A 31 -3.64 7.67 -9.19
CA LYS A 31 -3.99 9.05 -9.52
C LYS A 31 -3.53 10.03 -8.45
N ALA A 32 -3.80 9.75 -7.18
CA ALA A 32 -3.37 10.59 -6.07
C ALA A 32 -1.84 10.73 -6.01
N LEU A 33 -1.11 9.63 -6.17
CA LEU A 33 0.37 9.65 -6.19
C LEU A 33 0.92 10.48 -7.36
N SER A 34 0.31 10.37 -8.55
CA SER A 34 0.65 11.18 -9.73
C SER A 34 0.37 12.67 -9.52
N GLU A 35 -0.77 13.03 -8.91
CA GLU A 35 -1.12 14.42 -8.58
C GLU A 35 -0.20 15.03 -7.51
N MET A 36 0.35 14.19 -6.62
CA MET A 36 1.33 14.57 -5.61
C MET A 36 2.79 14.57 -6.13
N ASP A 37 3.01 14.19 -7.40
CA ASP A 37 4.33 14.06 -8.04
C ASP A 37 5.28 13.10 -7.29
N ILE A 38 4.74 12.04 -6.67
CA ILE A 38 5.53 11.04 -5.94
C ILE A 38 5.95 9.92 -6.89
N SER A 39 7.22 9.82 -7.26
CA SER A 39 7.64 8.77 -8.19
C SER A 39 7.54 7.36 -7.60
N PRO A 40 7.36 6.30 -8.43
CA PRO A 40 7.46 4.92 -7.99
C PRO A 40 8.68 4.58 -7.13
N SER A 41 9.81 5.26 -7.37
CA SER A 41 11.07 5.10 -6.63
C SER A 41 11.10 5.80 -5.27
N GLU A 42 10.17 6.69 -4.99
CA GLU A 42 10.03 7.40 -3.71
C GLU A 42 8.91 6.82 -2.83
N LEU A 43 8.19 5.84 -3.37
CA LEU A 43 7.08 5.15 -2.73
C LEU A 43 7.54 3.77 -2.24
N PHE A 44 7.12 3.44 -1.03
CA PHE A 44 7.13 2.09 -0.49
C PHE A 44 5.71 1.67 -0.12
N MET A 45 5.32 0.47 -0.52
CA MET A 45 4.03 -0.11 -0.17
C MET A 45 4.21 -1.49 0.50
N SER A 46 3.63 -1.65 1.69
CA SER A 46 3.43 -2.96 2.30
C SER A 46 2.03 -3.47 1.98
N PHE A 47 1.91 -4.77 1.70
CA PHE A 47 0.66 -5.42 1.38
C PHE A 47 0.38 -6.57 2.35
N ASP A 48 -0.88 -6.74 2.73
CA ASP A 48 -1.33 -7.85 3.58
C ASP A 48 -1.61 -9.14 2.78
N ILE A 49 -2.09 -10.19 3.46
CA ILE A 49 -2.60 -11.40 2.81
C ILE A 49 -4.11 -11.24 2.58
N GLY A 50 -4.52 -11.31 1.31
CA GLY A 50 -5.91 -11.15 0.92
C GLY A 50 -6.02 -10.76 -0.56
N CYS A 51 -7.25 -10.56 -1.03
CA CYS A 51 -7.47 -10.08 -2.40
C CYS A 51 -6.78 -8.72 -2.61
N ASN A 52 -6.96 -7.74 -1.71
CA ASN A 52 -6.30 -6.42 -1.79
C ASN A 52 -4.77 -6.57 -1.88
N GLY A 53 -4.19 -7.49 -1.12
CA GLY A 53 -2.76 -7.77 -1.06
C GLY A 53 -2.12 -8.26 -2.36
N ASN A 54 -2.92 -8.70 -3.35
CA ASN A 54 -2.41 -8.99 -4.70
C ASN A 54 -2.00 -7.70 -5.44
N GLY A 55 -2.32 -6.52 -4.90
CA GLY A 55 -1.82 -5.23 -5.37
C GLY A 55 -0.29 -5.13 -5.41
N ALA A 56 0.42 -5.91 -4.57
CA ALA A 56 1.88 -6.01 -4.57
C ALA A 56 2.44 -6.37 -5.94
N ASP A 57 1.72 -7.19 -6.70
CA ASP A 57 2.14 -7.62 -8.03
C ASP A 57 1.72 -6.61 -9.12
N MET A 58 0.79 -5.71 -8.83
CA MET A 58 0.07 -4.88 -9.82
C MET A 58 0.44 -3.40 -9.82
N ILE A 59 1.09 -2.93 -8.75
CA ILE A 59 1.58 -1.55 -8.61
C ILE A 59 3.10 -1.56 -8.73
N ASN A 60 3.62 -0.89 -9.76
CA ASN A 60 5.05 -0.73 -9.97
C ASN A 60 5.60 0.28 -8.95
N THR A 61 6.24 -0.23 -7.88
CA THR A 61 6.90 0.53 -6.81
C THR A 61 7.77 -0.42 -5.97
N TYR A 62 8.48 0.08 -4.95
CA TYR A 62 9.07 -0.78 -3.94
C TYR A 62 7.93 -1.38 -3.09
N ALA A 63 7.67 -2.68 -3.28
CA ALA A 63 6.56 -3.37 -2.65
C ALA A 63 7.04 -4.56 -1.82
N PHE A 64 6.36 -4.83 -0.70
CA PHE A 64 6.56 -6.05 0.07
C PHE A 64 5.22 -6.65 0.52
N LYS A 65 4.95 -7.89 0.10
CA LYS A 65 3.80 -8.66 0.57
C LYS A 65 4.17 -9.38 1.87
N GLY A 66 3.63 -8.88 2.98
CA GLY A 66 3.90 -9.37 4.33
C GLY A 66 3.11 -10.62 4.69
N LEU A 67 3.01 -10.85 6.01
CA LEU A 67 2.15 -11.86 6.59
C LEU A 67 0.77 -11.27 6.91
N HIS A 68 -0.21 -12.13 7.12
CA HIS A 68 -1.58 -11.72 7.40
C HIS A 68 -1.67 -10.89 8.69
N GLY A 69 -2.33 -9.74 8.62
CA GLY A 69 -2.39 -8.76 9.68
C GLY A 69 -1.06 -8.04 9.99
N ARG A 70 -0.02 -8.17 9.15
CA ARG A 70 1.33 -7.62 9.43
C ARG A 70 1.78 -6.54 8.43
N SER A 71 0.90 -6.08 7.54
CA SER A 71 1.23 -4.94 6.65
C SER A 71 1.61 -3.68 7.44
N ILE A 72 0.82 -3.29 8.45
CA ILE A 72 1.05 -2.08 9.26
C ILE A 72 2.44 -2.06 9.95
N PRO A 73 2.85 -3.08 10.75
CA PRO A 73 4.16 -3.04 11.40
C PRO A 73 5.31 -3.05 10.39
N LEU A 74 5.12 -3.64 9.22
CA LEU A 74 6.10 -3.64 8.15
C LEU A 74 6.28 -2.23 7.54
N ALA A 75 5.18 -1.53 7.24
CA ALA A 75 5.20 -0.12 6.84
C ALA A 75 5.84 0.77 7.91
N VAL A 76 5.51 0.57 9.19
CA VAL A 76 6.15 1.31 10.29
C VAL A 76 7.66 1.10 10.26
N GLY A 77 8.14 -0.15 10.19
CA GLY A 77 9.56 -0.45 10.13
C GLY A 77 10.26 0.22 8.94
N ALA A 78 9.67 0.14 7.75
CA ALA A 78 10.19 0.79 6.54
C ALA A 78 10.28 2.32 6.70
N HIS A 79 9.22 2.94 7.23
CA HIS A 79 9.19 4.37 7.51
C HIS A 79 10.25 4.78 8.54
N LEU A 80 10.40 4.01 9.63
CA LEU A 80 11.42 4.26 10.65
C LEU A 80 12.84 4.21 10.06
N ALA A 81 13.09 3.25 9.15
CA ALA A 81 14.38 3.08 8.49
C ALA A 81 14.68 4.16 7.44
N ASN A 82 13.67 4.64 6.71
CA ASN A 82 13.83 5.72 5.73
C ASN A 82 12.65 6.69 5.73
N ARG A 83 12.78 7.75 6.55
CA ARG A 83 11.76 8.78 6.74
C ARG A 83 11.45 9.64 5.51
N ARG A 84 12.28 9.57 4.46
CA ARG A 84 12.07 10.33 3.22
C ARG A 84 11.11 9.65 2.25
N MET A 85 10.89 8.34 2.39
CA MET A 85 9.98 7.63 1.50
C MET A 85 8.52 7.82 1.92
N THR A 86 7.66 8.04 0.94
CA THR A 86 6.21 7.89 1.15
C THR A 86 5.92 6.44 1.43
N THR A 87 5.26 6.15 2.54
CA THR A 87 5.06 4.77 3.03
C THR A 87 3.58 4.50 3.22
N ILE A 88 3.07 3.44 2.56
CA ILE A 88 1.67 3.05 2.59
C ILE A 88 1.54 1.58 3.01
N ALA A 89 0.65 1.30 3.96
CA ALA A 89 0.20 -0.06 4.28
C ALA A 89 -1.17 -0.30 3.64
N ASP A 90 -1.24 -1.17 2.64
CA ASP A 90 -2.48 -1.64 2.04
C ASP A 90 -2.92 -2.94 2.74
N ILE A 91 -4.05 -2.90 3.43
CA ILE A 91 -4.52 -3.97 4.31
C ILE A 91 -6.05 -4.10 4.29
N GLY A 92 -6.53 -5.33 4.03
CA GLY A 92 -7.96 -5.61 4.03
C GLY A 92 -8.57 -5.49 5.44
N ASP A 93 -9.89 -5.42 5.49
CA ASP A 93 -10.68 -5.34 6.73
C ASP A 93 -10.34 -6.45 7.75
N GLY A 94 -10.25 -7.71 7.31
CA GLY A 94 -9.86 -8.83 8.17
C GLY A 94 -8.42 -8.73 8.68
N GLY A 95 -7.49 -8.26 7.84
CA GLY A 95 -6.11 -8.02 8.27
C GLY A 95 -6.02 -6.86 9.27
N CYS A 96 -6.75 -5.78 9.02
CA CYS A 96 -6.64 -4.52 9.77
C CYS A 96 -7.39 -4.56 11.11
N PHE A 97 -8.63 -5.05 11.11
CA PHE A 97 -9.54 -4.97 12.25
C PHE A 97 -9.72 -6.29 13.01
N HIS A 98 -9.16 -7.40 12.52
CA HIS A 98 -9.14 -8.67 13.23
C HIS A 98 -7.70 -9.04 13.63
N GLU A 99 -6.92 -9.69 12.76
CA GLU A 99 -5.60 -10.23 13.16
C GLU A 99 -4.55 -9.14 13.44
N GLY A 100 -4.67 -7.97 12.82
CA GLY A 100 -3.73 -6.85 12.93
C GLY A 100 -4.20 -5.68 13.80
N LEU A 101 -5.30 -5.82 14.53
CA LEU A 101 -5.93 -4.71 15.26
C LEU A 101 -4.97 -4.01 16.22
N ASP A 102 -4.18 -4.77 16.98
CA ASP A 102 -3.22 -4.20 17.94
C ASP A 102 -2.16 -3.33 17.23
N HIS A 103 -1.74 -3.73 16.03
CA HIS A 103 -0.78 -2.96 15.25
C HIS A 103 -1.37 -1.65 14.76
N LEU A 104 -2.65 -1.63 14.37
CA LEU A 104 -3.36 -0.40 14.00
C LEU A 104 -3.41 0.56 15.19
N VAL A 105 -3.87 0.09 16.36
CA VAL A 105 -3.98 0.91 17.58
C VAL A 105 -2.62 1.51 17.95
N HIS A 106 -1.56 0.72 17.89
CA HIS A 106 -0.22 1.21 18.20
C HIS A 106 0.36 2.15 17.14
N ALA A 107 0.08 1.94 15.85
CA ALA A 107 0.50 2.82 14.78
C ALA A 107 -0.14 4.21 14.91
N VAL A 108 -1.45 4.25 15.17
CA VAL A 108 -2.19 5.50 15.42
C VAL A 108 -1.67 6.19 16.68
N ARG A 109 -1.52 5.46 17.79
CA ARG A 109 -1.02 6.03 19.06
C ARG A 109 0.38 6.63 18.92
N SER A 110 1.23 6.02 18.09
CA SER A 110 2.61 6.47 17.89
C SER A 110 2.73 7.59 16.85
N ASN A 111 1.64 7.93 16.15
CA ASN A 111 1.56 8.99 15.16
C ASN A 111 2.67 8.90 14.09
N TYR A 112 2.88 7.70 13.54
CA TYR A 112 3.83 7.52 12.43
C TYR A 112 3.31 8.20 11.16
N ASN A 113 4.20 8.83 10.40
CA ASN A 113 3.86 9.44 9.12
C ASN A 113 3.79 8.38 8.02
N ILE A 114 2.74 7.56 8.08
CA ILE A 114 2.40 6.52 7.11
C ILE A 114 0.91 6.63 6.76
N THR A 115 0.54 6.12 5.59
CA THR A 115 -0.87 5.95 5.22
C THR A 115 -1.27 4.50 5.44
N ILE A 116 -2.43 4.26 6.06
CA ILE A 116 -3.05 2.93 6.15
C ILE A 116 -4.27 2.97 5.23
N LEU A 117 -4.29 2.10 4.22
CA LEU A 117 -5.30 1.99 3.17
C LEU A 117 -6.06 0.68 3.29
#